data_AF-A0A399D4C5-F1
#
_entry.id   AF-A0A399D4C5-F1
#
_cell.length_a   1.000
_cell.length_b   1.000
_cell.length_c   1.000
_cell.angle_alpha   90.00
_cell.angle_beta   90.00
_cell.angle_gamma   90.00
#
_symmetry.space_group_name_H-M   'P 1'
#
loop_
_entity.id
_entity.type
_entity.pdbx_description
1 polymer ?
#
loop_
_entity_poly.entity_id
_entity_poly.type
_entity_poly.pdbx_seq_one_letter_code
_entity_poly.pdbx_strand_id
1 'polypeptide(L)'
;MIKINKTMKAVFRIALLITSLGLVFASNLQAQRMISGTVYRDGEPAAGINVEAHRGSSMMTSFDGKYKVEADEKTKWIKFTYINESKRLDIEDKTGDVFDFPFEGELPSAGEGEEEGESSDVILKSIKELIQDQDRDFMNEWSLYDQFYKQENFESALPHWRKIYARYPKSTLNIYIHGANMFEKFIEKSDSPEKKNENINELMKIYDKRVKYFNEKGFVLGRKATAWLKYKLENGRELENGELKETLTKGYDWTNESIAEGGSKTELPVLVLFMQTSRSLFKLGEIPKETVVKNYDICNNLLNTIQAETEEESKLSDIEKVKVAIEEIFSKSGAADCEALVNIFTPQFDENKDDIDFIKNMLRRLGNANCDETPLFSDATERLYELDPSAEAAYNMARRNVKSNDTERAKKYYQQAMEQETDKELLAKYYYEYGLFIFAKEHALQEARSYARKALDIKSNYCEALMLIGEIYVAASHSFGGDDFEKASIFWLVVDYFERARSNPDCAVDASTKIRDYRKYFPNKEEAFFRSLQEGKTYKVGGWINESTKVRF
;
A
#
# COMPACT_ATOMS: atom_id res chain seq x y z
N MET A 1 -52.80 17.71 -27.82
CA MET A 1 -53.41 17.04 -29.00
C MET A 1 -52.43 17.10 -30.17
N ILE A 2 -52.45 16.10 -31.07
CA ILE A 2 -52.33 16.17 -32.57
C ILE A 2 -51.21 17.05 -33.18
N LYS A 3 -50.41 16.66 -34.20
CA LYS A 3 -50.00 15.42 -34.92
C LYS A 3 -48.70 15.83 -35.69
N ILE A 4 -47.61 15.06 -35.81
CA ILE A 4 -47.39 13.80 -36.57
C ILE A 4 -47.54 13.93 -38.11
N ASN A 5 -46.41 14.06 -38.84
CA ASN A 5 -45.97 13.30 -40.06
C ASN A 5 -44.87 14.08 -40.85
N LYS A 6 -43.74 13.49 -41.28
CA LYS A 6 -43.48 12.57 -42.43
C LYS A 6 -43.72 13.22 -43.82
N THR A 7 -42.97 13.01 -44.92
CA THR A 7 -41.74 12.25 -45.32
C THR A 7 -41.31 12.72 -46.76
N MET A 8 -40.34 12.23 -47.57
CA MET A 8 -39.45 11.03 -47.62
C MET A 8 -38.30 11.22 -48.66
N LYS A 9 -37.17 10.48 -48.52
CA LYS A 9 -36.24 10.02 -49.60
C LYS A 9 -35.40 11.11 -50.34
N ALA A 10 -34.23 10.81 -50.95
CA ALA A 10 -33.52 9.52 -51.16
C ALA A 10 -31.97 9.67 -51.32
N VAL A 11 -31.21 8.65 -50.86
CA VAL A 11 -29.88 8.07 -51.31
C VAL A 11 -28.85 8.90 -52.14
N PHE A 12 -27.52 8.67 -52.09
CA PHE A 12 -26.76 7.40 -51.90
C PHE A 12 -25.26 7.63 -51.53
N ARG A 13 -24.65 6.73 -50.72
CA ARG A 13 -23.18 6.45 -50.53
C ARG A 13 -22.31 7.65 -50.08
N ILE A 14 -21.30 7.53 -49.22
CA ILE A 14 -20.46 6.39 -48.77
C ILE A 14 -20.53 6.26 -47.23
N ALA A 15 -20.18 5.11 -46.67
CA ALA A 15 -20.11 4.88 -45.22
C ALA A 15 -18.76 4.29 -44.79
N LEU A 16 -18.29 4.70 -43.61
CA LEU A 16 -17.46 3.86 -42.73
C LEU A 16 -17.97 4.04 -41.29
N LEU A 17 -18.14 2.93 -40.57
CA LEU A 17 -18.75 2.85 -39.24
C LEU A 17 -17.73 2.35 -38.22
N ILE A 18 -17.59 3.05 -37.10
CA ILE A 18 -17.20 2.45 -35.81
C ILE A 18 -17.93 3.20 -34.68
N THR A 19 -19.12 2.73 -34.27
CA THR A 19 -19.68 2.78 -32.89
C THR A 19 -21.12 2.27 -32.85
N SER A 20 -21.31 0.99 -32.52
CA SER A 20 -22.53 0.43 -31.90
C SER A 20 -22.19 -0.99 -31.42
N LEU A 21 -22.09 -1.24 -30.11
CA LEU A 21 -23.20 -1.71 -29.26
C LEU A 21 -23.97 -2.92 -29.83
N GLY A 22 -23.97 -4.02 -29.06
CA GLY A 22 -25.21 -4.79 -28.86
C GLY A 22 -25.63 -5.80 -29.92
N LEU A 23 -24.72 -6.63 -30.44
CA LEU A 23 -25.11 -8.00 -30.80
C LEU A 23 -24.72 -8.94 -29.65
N VAL A 24 -25.66 -9.15 -28.74
CA VAL A 24 -25.59 -10.26 -27.77
C VAL A 24 -25.67 -11.54 -28.59
N PHE A 25 -24.53 -12.19 -28.80
CA PHE A 25 -24.55 -13.60 -29.13
C PHE A 25 -25.19 -14.31 -27.94
N ALA A 26 -26.31 -14.98 -28.17
CA ALA A 26 -26.81 -16.02 -27.27
C ALA A 26 -25.92 -17.26 -27.43
N SER A 27 -24.63 -17.13 -27.09
CA SER A 27 -23.80 -18.25 -26.71
C SER A 27 -24.49 -18.91 -25.53
N ASN A 28 -24.88 -20.19 -25.68
CA ASN A 28 -25.41 -20.95 -24.57
C ASN A 28 -24.40 -20.87 -23.41
N LEU A 29 -24.91 -20.66 -22.19
CA LEU A 29 -24.16 -20.91 -20.95
C LEU A 29 -24.01 -22.43 -20.77
N GLN A 30 -23.21 -23.04 -21.65
CA GLN A 30 -22.53 -24.28 -21.36
C GLN A 30 -21.50 -24.02 -20.25
N ALA A 31 -21.25 -25.00 -19.39
CA ALA A 31 -20.20 -24.82 -18.39
C ALA A 31 -18.85 -24.70 -19.10
N GLN A 32 -18.07 -23.68 -18.70
CA GLN A 32 -16.66 -23.59 -19.09
C GLN A 32 -15.84 -24.34 -18.04
N ARG A 33 -15.10 -25.37 -18.46
CA ARG A 33 -14.17 -26.10 -17.60
C ARG A 33 -12.76 -25.53 -17.74
N MET A 34 -11.98 -25.57 -16.66
CA MET A 34 -10.61 -25.02 -16.63
C MET A 34 -9.59 -26.14 -16.81
N ILE A 35 -9.22 -26.42 -18.05
CA ILE A 35 -8.22 -27.45 -18.34
C ILE A 35 -6.84 -26.90 -18.02
N SER A 36 -6.00 -27.70 -17.37
CA SER A 36 -4.65 -27.32 -16.93
C SER A 36 -3.66 -28.47 -17.04
N GLY A 37 -2.40 -28.22 -16.75
CA GLY A 37 -1.35 -29.23 -16.67
C GLY A 37 0.04 -28.63 -16.88
N THR A 38 1.06 -29.48 -16.91
CA THR A 38 2.45 -29.14 -17.25
C THR A 38 2.82 -29.73 -18.61
N VAL A 39 3.54 -28.95 -19.42
CA VAL A 39 4.14 -29.44 -20.67
C VAL A 39 5.63 -29.67 -20.44
N TYR A 40 6.14 -30.82 -20.88
CA TYR A 40 7.54 -31.21 -20.69
C TYR A 40 8.28 -31.33 -22.03
N ARG A 41 9.60 -31.12 -22.01
CA ARG A 41 10.51 -31.47 -23.11
C ARG A 41 11.71 -32.20 -22.50
N ASP A 42 11.95 -33.43 -22.94
CA ASP A 42 13.00 -34.33 -22.44
C ASP A 42 12.95 -34.54 -20.90
N GLY A 43 11.73 -34.58 -20.35
CA GLY A 43 11.46 -34.77 -18.92
C GLY A 43 11.36 -33.48 -18.09
N GLU A 44 11.86 -32.34 -18.61
CA GLU A 44 11.88 -31.05 -17.89
C GLU A 44 10.69 -30.14 -18.26
N PRO A 45 10.13 -29.35 -17.34
CA PRO A 45 9.03 -28.42 -17.62
C PRO A 45 9.41 -27.36 -18.67
N ALA A 46 8.57 -27.21 -19.70
CA ALA A 46 8.90 -26.48 -20.92
C ALA A 46 8.07 -25.20 -21.11
N ALA A 47 8.73 -24.05 -20.90
CA ALA A 47 8.16 -22.72 -21.07
C ALA A 47 7.94 -22.32 -22.55
N GLY A 48 7.00 -21.41 -22.80
CA GLY A 48 6.80 -20.79 -24.12
C GLY A 48 6.13 -21.67 -25.19
N ILE A 49 5.54 -22.80 -24.81
CA ILE A 49 4.75 -23.66 -25.71
C ILE A 49 3.32 -23.12 -25.75
N ASN A 50 2.79 -22.83 -26.94
CA ASN A 50 1.41 -22.36 -27.10
C ASN A 50 0.43 -23.55 -27.01
N VAL A 51 -0.49 -23.49 -26.06
CA VAL A 51 -1.50 -24.50 -25.76
C VAL A 51 -2.89 -23.96 -26.16
N GLU A 52 -3.65 -24.73 -26.92
CA GLU A 52 -4.96 -24.35 -27.47
C GLU A 52 -5.99 -25.46 -27.24
N ALA A 53 -7.09 -25.15 -26.55
CA ALA A 53 -8.20 -26.08 -26.34
C ALA A 53 -9.21 -26.04 -27.51
N HIS A 54 -9.69 -27.21 -27.96
CA HIS A 54 -10.79 -27.30 -28.93
C HIS A 54 -12.04 -26.56 -28.42
N ARG A 55 -12.41 -25.45 -29.07
CA ARG A 55 -13.51 -24.55 -28.65
C ARG A 55 -13.28 -23.88 -27.28
N GLY A 56 -12.03 -23.77 -26.86
CA GLY A 56 -11.62 -23.04 -25.68
C GLY A 56 -10.71 -21.85 -26.03
N SER A 57 -10.02 -21.39 -25.01
CA SER A 57 -8.96 -20.37 -25.08
C SER A 57 -7.60 -20.99 -25.46
N SER A 58 -6.59 -20.12 -25.59
CA SER A 58 -5.19 -20.51 -25.73
C SER A 58 -4.27 -19.62 -24.88
N MET A 59 -3.12 -20.16 -24.48
CA MET A 59 -2.04 -19.43 -23.80
C MET A 59 -0.68 -20.07 -24.07
N MET A 60 0.41 -19.34 -23.81
CA MET A 60 1.75 -19.93 -23.73
C MET A 60 2.02 -20.47 -22.32
N THR A 61 2.77 -21.56 -22.20
CA THR A 61 3.20 -22.10 -20.90
C THR A 61 4.09 -21.12 -20.13
N SER A 62 3.91 -21.10 -18.80
CA SER A 62 4.75 -20.34 -17.87
C SER A 62 6.17 -20.89 -17.77
N PHE A 63 7.07 -20.18 -17.06
CA PHE A 63 8.46 -20.60 -16.89
C PHE A 63 8.63 -22.00 -16.25
N ASP A 64 7.66 -22.42 -15.44
CA ASP A 64 7.58 -23.76 -14.83
C ASP A 64 6.72 -24.75 -15.65
N GLY A 65 6.58 -24.52 -16.95
CA GLY A 65 5.94 -25.41 -17.93
C GLY A 65 4.41 -25.48 -17.86
N LYS A 66 3.76 -24.78 -16.94
CA LYS A 66 2.31 -24.93 -16.67
C LYS A 66 1.43 -24.14 -17.64
N TYR A 67 0.22 -24.65 -17.85
CA TYR A 67 -0.85 -23.97 -18.56
C TYR A 67 -2.20 -24.12 -17.84
N LYS A 68 -3.14 -23.21 -18.15
CA LYS A 68 -4.52 -23.23 -17.68
C LYS A 68 -5.44 -22.50 -18.68
N VAL A 69 -6.19 -23.25 -19.47
CA VAL A 69 -7.08 -22.75 -20.53
C VAL A 69 -8.56 -22.99 -20.18
N GLU A 70 -9.40 -21.97 -20.38
CA GLU A 70 -10.86 -22.14 -20.46
C GLU A 70 -11.21 -23.06 -21.64
N ALA A 71 -12.16 -23.97 -21.43
CA ALA A 71 -12.58 -24.98 -22.39
C ALA A 71 -14.10 -25.25 -22.31
N ASP A 72 -14.71 -25.65 -23.43
CA ASP A 72 -16.11 -26.09 -23.48
C ASP A 72 -16.23 -27.53 -22.91
N GLU A 73 -17.38 -27.91 -22.37
CA GLU A 73 -17.67 -29.32 -22.02
C GLU A 73 -17.40 -30.29 -23.18
N LYS A 74 -17.55 -29.84 -24.44
CA LYS A 74 -17.31 -30.62 -25.67
C LYS A 74 -15.94 -30.32 -26.30
N THR A 75 -14.96 -29.90 -25.49
CA THR A 75 -13.54 -29.86 -25.88
C THR A 75 -13.02 -31.28 -26.05
N LYS A 76 -12.72 -31.65 -27.31
CA LYS A 76 -12.29 -33.00 -27.72
C LYS A 76 -10.78 -33.20 -27.66
N TRP A 77 -10.02 -32.11 -27.76
CA TRP A 77 -8.56 -32.14 -27.85
C TRP A 77 -7.91 -30.86 -27.33
N ILE A 78 -6.62 -30.99 -27.03
CA ILE A 78 -5.68 -29.90 -26.73
C ILE A 78 -4.57 -29.96 -27.78
N LYS A 79 -4.19 -28.83 -28.34
CA LYS A 79 -3.07 -28.71 -29.29
C LYS A 79 -1.94 -27.93 -28.64
N PHE A 80 -0.75 -28.49 -28.69
CA PHE A 80 0.49 -27.90 -28.22
C PHE A 80 1.33 -27.52 -29.44
N THR A 81 1.84 -26.30 -29.50
CA THR A 81 2.61 -25.76 -30.63
C THR A 81 3.90 -25.11 -30.11
N TYR A 82 5.04 -25.55 -30.64
CA TYR A 82 6.35 -24.99 -30.32
C TYR A 82 7.14 -24.75 -31.61
N ILE A 83 7.57 -23.51 -31.83
CA ILE A 83 8.22 -23.02 -33.05
C ILE A 83 7.38 -23.37 -34.30
N ASN A 84 7.71 -24.46 -35.01
CA ASN A 84 7.06 -24.91 -36.25
C ASN A 84 6.39 -26.29 -36.11
N GLU A 85 6.53 -26.96 -34.96
CA GLU A 85 5.92 -28.27 -34.71
C GLU A 85 4.62 -28.10 -33.91
N SER A 86 3.64 -28.99 -34.14
CA SER A 86 2.40 -29.03 -33.37
C SER A 86 1.97 -30.46 -33.11
N LYS A 87 1.68 -30.77 -31.84
CA LYS A 87 1.23 -32.08 -31.37
C LYS A 87 -0.16 -31.92 -30.74
N ARG A 88 -0.97 -32.97 -30.81
CA ARG A 88 -2.36 -32.96 -30.34
C ARG A 88 -2.58 -34.09 -29.35
N LEU A 89 -3.19 -33.75 -28.21
CA LEU A 89 -3.70 -34.68 -27.23
C LEU A 89 -5.21 -34.77 -27.40
N ASP A 90 -5.72 -35.94 -27.77
CA ASP A 90 -7.16 -36.22 -27.72
C ASP A 90 -7.58 -36.54 -26.27
N ILE A 91 -8.69 -35.93 -25.85
CA ILE A 91 -9.22 -35.98 -24.48
C ILE A 91 -10.73 -36.28 -24.42
N GLU A 92 -11.37 -36.59 -25.55
CA GLU A 92 -12.82 -36.83 -25.62
C GLU A 92 -13.29 -38.01 -24.75
N ASP A 93 -12.47 -39.07 -24.66
CA ASP A 93 -12.72 -40.24 -23.81
C ASP A 93 -12.00 -40.15 -22.43
N LYS A 94 -11.41 -38.99 -22.08
CA LYS A 94 -10.64 -38.83 -20.83
C LYS A 94 -11.42 -38.07 -19.75
N THR A 95 -11.49 -38.65 -18.56
CA THR A 95 -12.01 -37.99 -17.36
C THR A 95 -11.00 -37.02 -16.76
N GLY A 96 -11.47 -35.86 -16.29
CA GLY A 96 -10.67 -34.86 -15.58
C GLY A 96 -10.35 -33.60 -16.40
N ASP A 97 -9.73 -32.64 -15.71
CA ASP A 97 -9.34 -31.30 -16.20
C ASP A 97 -7.82 -31.03 -16.08
N VAL A 98 -7.02 -32.06 -15.76
CA VAL A 98 -5.56 -31.97 -15.70
C VAL A 98 -4.96 -32.92 -16.73
N PHE A 99 -4.15 -32.39 -17.65
CA PHE A 99 -3.53 -33.17 -18.73
C PHE A 99 -2.09 -32.70 -18.98
N ASP A 100 -1.16 -33.40 -18.35
CA ASP A 100 0.27 -33.20 -18.56
C ASP A 100 0.70 -33.82 -19.90
N PHE A 101 1.67 -33.18 -20.57
CA PHE A 101 1.99 -33.48 -21.97
C PHE A 101 3.51 -33.50 -22.25
N PRO A 102 4.08 -34.65 -22.66
CA PRO A 102 5.44 -34.69 -23.15
C PRO A 102 5.47 -34.19 -24.59
N PHE A 103 5.93 -32.95 -24.80
CA PHE A 103 6.13 -32.40 -26.14
C PHE A 103 7.36 -33.04 -26.80
N GLU A 104 8.42 -33.29 -26.04
CA GLU A 104 9.59 -34.11 -26.41
C GLU A 104 9.95 -35.04 -25.26
N GLY A 105 10.58 -36.19 -25.55
CA GLY A 105 10.85 -37.24 -24.57
C GLY A 105 9.62 -38.04 -24.12
N GLU A 106 9.75 -38.72 -22.99
CA GLU A 106 8.63 -39.30 -22.23
C GLU A 106 8.22 -38.32 -21.11
N LEU A 107 7.08 -38.55 -20.44
CA LEU A 107 6.81 -37.88 -19.17
C LEU A 107 7.87 -38.31 -18.14
N PRO A 108 8.28 -37.43 -17.20
CA PRO A 108 9.23 -37.81 -16.15
C PRO A 108 8.73 -39.05 -15.41
N SER A 109 9.56 -40.10 -15.36
CA SER A 109 9.20 -41.33 -14.66
C SER A 109 9.13 -41.06 -13.16
N ALA A 110 8.06 -41.52 -12.51
CA ALA A 110 7.75 -41.19 -11.12
C ALA A 110 8.87 -41.63 -10.16
N GLY A 111 9.77 -40.70 -9.84
CA GLY A 111 10.98 -40.92 -9.06
C GLY A 111 11.53 -39.59 -8.54
N GLU A 112 11.34 -39.36 -7.24
CA GLU A 112 11.93 -38.25 -6.45
C GLU A 112 11.50 -36.82 -6.81
N GLY A 113 10.40 -36.67 -7.58
CA GLY A 113 9.41 -35.63 -7.35
C GLY A 113 8.21 -36.21 -6.59
N GLU A 114 7.86 -35.68 -5.40
CA GLU A 114 6.68 -36.13 -4.65
C GLU A 114 5.37 -35.58 -5.25
N GLU A 115 4.91 -36.19 -6.35
CA GLU A 115 3.49 -36.19 -6.68
C GLU A 115 2.72 -37.05 -5.66
N GLU A 116 1.57 -36.58 -5.15
CA GLU A 116 0.69 -37.39 -4.30
C GLU A 116 0.05 -38.49 -5.17
N GLY A 117 0.68 -39.68 -5.18
CA GLY A 117 0.24 -40.79 -6.04
C GLY A 117 -1.20 -41.23 -5.77
N GLU A 118 -2.07 -41.13 -6.78
CA GLU A 118 -3.46 -41.61 -6.78
C GLU A 118 -3.54 -43.16 -6.81
N SER A 119 -3.01 -43.83 -5.79
CA SER A 119 -3.26 -45.27 -5.53
C SER A 119 -2.91 -45.72 -4.10
N SER A 120 -3.22 -44.90 -3.08
CA SER A 120 -3.46 -45.43 -1.73
C SER A 120 -4.60 -44.69 -1.04
N ASP A 121 -5.50 -45.43 -0.38
CA ASP A 121 -6.68 -44.85 0.27
C ASP A 121 -6.28 -43.80 1.31
N VAL A 122 -6.81 -42.58 1.19
CA VAL A 122 -6.63 -41.53 2.20
C VAL A 122 -7.59 -41.80 3.37
N ILE A 123 -7.06 -42.36 4.46
CA ILE A 123 -7.85 -42.86 5.59
C ILE A 123 -8.19 -41.70 6.53
N LEU A 124 -9.41 -41.19 6.39
CA LEU A 124 -9.95 -40.07 7.19
C LEU A 124 -10.47 -40.47 8.58
N LYS A 125 -9.79 -41.40 9.24
CA LYS A 125 -10.07 -41.87 10.61
C LYS A 125 -9.19 -41.14 11.63
N SER A 126 -9.68 -40.98 12.85
CA SER A 126 -8.89 -40.52 14.00
C SER A 126 -7.96 -41.60 14.53
N ILE A 127 -6.93 -41.20 15.28
CA ILE A 127 -5.98 -42.09 15.96
C ILE A 127 -6.68 -43.11 16.86
N LYS A 128 -7.83 -42.76 17.48
CA LYS A 128 -8.62 -43.68 18.30
C LYS A 128 -9.26 -44.78 17.47
N GLU A 129 -9.84 -44.43 16.32
CA GLU A 129 -10.47 -45.38 15.40
C GLU A 129 -9.40 -46.29 14.76
N LEU A 130 -8.25 -45.74 14.36
CA LEU A 130 -7.13 -46.50 13.79
C LEU A 130 -6.54 -47.53 14.78
N ILE A 131 -6.41 -47.17 16.06
CA ILE A 131 -6.00 -48.10 17.12
C ILE A 131 -7.08 -49.15 17.40
N GLN A 132 -8.37 -48.76 17.39
CA GLN A 132 -9.49 -49.69 17.59
C GLN A 132 -9.61 -50.72 16.46
N ASP A 133 -9.38 -50.30 15.21
CA ASP A 133 -9.40 -51.14 14.01
C ASP A 133 -8.11 -51.96 13.84
N GLN A 134 -7.11 -51.77 14.71
CA GLN A 134 -5.78 -52.38 14.64
C GLN A 134 -5.05 -52.12 13.31
N ASP A 135 -5.13 -50.89 12.80
CA ASP A 135 -4.41 -50.47 11.59
C ASP A 135 -2.89 -50.55 11.82
N ARG A 136 -2.29 -51.65 11.34
CA ARG A 136 -0.88 -51.97 11.58
C ARG A 136 0.07 -51.02 10.89
N ASP A 137 -0.29 -50.52 9.71
CA ASP A 137 0.52 -49.58 8.95
C ASP A 137 0.60 -48.26 9.74
N PHE A 138 -0.55 -47.73 10.16
CA PHE A 138 -0.60 -46.56 11.01
C PHE A 138 0.17 -46.77 12.33
N MET A 139 -0.08 -47.86 13.05
CA MET A 139 0.55 -48.10 14.36
C MET A 139 2.06 -48.25 14.27
N ASN A 140 2.58 -48.91 13.23
CA ASN A 140 4.02 -49.08 13.02
C ASN A 140 4.70 -47.75 12.68
N GLU A 141 4.20 -47.04 11.67
CA GLU A 141 4.78 -45.77 11.24
C GLU A 141 4.64 -44.71 12.35
N TRP A 142 3.51 -44.65 13.05
CA TRP A 142 3.28 -43.76 14.20
C TRP A 142 4.30 -44.02 15.31
N SER A 143 4.53 -45.28 15.68
CA SER A 143 5.48 -45.65 16.74
C SER A 143 6.92 -45.20 16.41
N LEU A 144 7.36 -45.41 15.16
CA LEU A 144 8.71 -45.02 14.72
C LEU A 144 8.86 -43.48 14.66
N TYR A 145 7.90 -42.78 14.05
CA TYR A 145 7.89 -41.32 13.99
C TYR A 145 7.86 -40.68 15.39
N ASP A 146 6.97 -41.12 16.28
CA ASP A 146 6.83 -40.57 17.64
C ASP A 146 8.10 -40.82 18.48
N GLN A 147 8.73 -41.99 18.35
CA GLN A 147 10.00 -42.28 19.02
C GLN A 147 11.15 -41.43 18.51
N PHE A 148 11.32 -41.27 17.18
CA PHE A 148 12.40 -40.43 16.64
C PHE A 148 12.18 -38.94 16.93
N TYR A 149 10.94 -38.45 16.82
CA TYR A 149 10.60 -37.06 17.12
C TYR A 149 10.86 -36.71 18.60
N LYS A 150 10.53 -37.61 19.54
CA LYS A 150 10.85 -37.45 20.98
C LYS A 150 12.35 -37.49 21.31
N GLN A 151 13.18 -37.92 20.38
CA GLN A 151 14.65 -37.89 20.47
C GLN A 151 15.27 -36.72 19.68
N GLU A 152 14.45 -35.79 19.17
CA GLU A 152 14.83 -34.69 18.27
C GLU A 152 15.54 -35.14 16.98
N ASN A 153 15.47 -36.44 16.65
CA ASN A 153 16.04 -37.04 15.45
C ASN A 153 15.06 -36.87 14.27
N PHE A 154 14.88 -35.63 13.86
CA PHE A 154 13.90 -35.26 12.83
C PHE A 154 14.20 -35.86 11.46
N GLU A 155 15.47 -36.10 11.13
CA GLU A 155 15.89 -36.78 9.90
C GLU A 155 15.35 -38.22 9.85
N SER A 156 15.43 -38.97 10.96
CA SER A 156 14.86 -40.32 11.04
C SER A 156 13.34 -40.30 11.21
N ALA A 157 12.77 -39.26 11.82
CA ALA A 157 11.32 -39.11 11.99
C ALA A 157 10.59 -38.78 10.67
N LEU A 158 11.22 -37.99 9.78
CA LEU A 158 10.61 -37.46 8.55
C LEU A 158 10.00 -38.52 7.60
N PRO A 159 10.68 -39.63 7.22
CA PRO A 159 10.09 -40.62 6.30
C PRO A 159 8.88 -41.34 6.89
N HIS A 160 8.86 -41.59 8.20
CA HIS A 160 7.72 -42.16 8.91
C HIS A 160 6.57 -41.13 9.00
N TRP A 161 6.89 -39.88 9.32
CA TRP A 161 5.93 -38.78 9.34
C TRP A 161 5.26 -38.54 7.97
N ARG A 162 6.02 -38.51 6.86
CA ARG A 162 5.48 -38.25 5.51
C ARG A 162 4.37 -39.25 5.15
N LYS A 163 4.55 -40.54 5.47
CA LYS A 163 3.53 -41.58 5.25
C LYS A 163 2.23 -41.31 6.03
N ILE A 164 2.34 -40.89 7.30
CA ILE A 164 1.17 -40.56 8.13
C ILE A 164 0.49 -39.27 7.63
N TYR A 165 1.27 -38.26 7.28
CA TYR A 165 0.79 -36.97 6.73
C TYR A 165 0.13 -37.09 5.35
N ALA A 166 0.55 -38.06 4.53
CA ALA A 166 -0.09 -38.41 3.27
C ALA A 166 -1.37 -39.23 3.48
N ARG A 167 -1.24 -40.43 4.09
CA ARG A 167 -2.27 -41.48 4.10
C ARG A 167 -3.27 -41.37 5.27
N TYR A 168 -2.90 -40.74 6.38
CA TYR A 168 -3.71 -40.66 7.60
C TYR A 168 -3.91 -39.21 8.10
N PRO A 169 -4.29 -38.24 7.24
CA PRO A 169 -4.25 -36.81 7.57
C PRO A 169 -5.22 -36.42 8.70
N LYS A 170 -6.32 -37.18 8.91
CA LYS A 170 -7.28 -36.91 9.99
C LYS A 170 -6.97 -37.63 11.32
N SER A 171 -5.84 -38.34 11.40
CA SER A 171 -5.49 -39.16 12.57
C SER A 171 -5.35 -38.32 13.85
N THR A 172 -4.53 -37.27 13.84
CA THR A 172 -4.35 -36.37 14.99
C THR A 172 -3.72 -35.05 14.57
N LEU A 173 -4.08 -33.98 15.29
CA LEU A 173 -3.52 -32.64 15.10
C LEU A 173 -2.00 -32.60 15.24
N ASN A 174 -1.43 -33.51 16.04
CA ASN A 174 0.00 -33.57 16.33
C ASN A 174 0.85 -33.77 15.06
N ILE A 175 0.35 -34.41 13.99
CA ILE A 175 1.14 -34.55 12.75
C ILE A 175 1.43 -33.18 12.13
N TYR A 176 0.53 -32.21 12.24
CA TYR A 176 0.74 -30.86 11.72
C TYR A 176 1.60 -30.02 12.66
N ILE A 177 1.44 -30.19 13.98
CA ILE A 177 2.24 -29.46 14.99
C ILE A 177 3.71 -29.92 14.94
N HIS A 178 3.94 -31.23 14.97
CA HIS A 178 5.27 -31.82 14.89
C HIS A 178 5.89 -31.62 13.51
N GLY A 179 5.09 -31.74 12.44
CA GLY A 179 5.51 -31.42 11.07
C GLY A 179 6.02 -29.98 10.97
N ALA A 180 5.25 -29.00 11.45
CA ALA A 180 5.68 -27.61 11.47
C ALA A 180 7.00 -27.44 12.25
N ASN A 181 7.11 -28.01 13.46
CA ASN A 181 8.33 -27.97 14.26
C ASN A 181 9.56 -28.55 13.52
N MET A 182 9.42 -29.71 12.88
CA MET A 182 10.51 -30.32 12.09
C MET A 182 10.94 -29.42 10.93
N PHE A 183 10.00 -28.86 10.17
CA PHE A 183 10.32 -27.98 9.06
C PHE A 183 10.89 -26.63 9.51
N GLU A 184 10.42 -26.05 10.62
CA GLU A 184 11.08 -24.91 11.27
C GLU A 184 12.55 -25.22 11.63
N LYS A 185 12.81 -26.42 12.15
CA LYS A 185 14.18 -26.88 12.47
C LYS A 185 15.02 -27.20 11.24
N PHE A 186 14.42 -27.62 10.13
CA PHE A 186 15.13 -27.76 8.85
C PHE A 186 15.44 -26.40 8.22
N ILE A 187 14.54 -25.41 8.33
CA ILE A 187 14.76 -24.01 7.89
C ILE A 187 15.91 -23.37 8.68
N GLU A 188 15.94 -23.57 10.00
CA GLU A 188 16.99 -23.07 10.90
C GLU A 188 18.36 -23.76 10.70
N LYS A 189 18.38 -24.97 10.10
CA LYS A 189 19.59 -25.71 9.70
C LYS A 189 19.92 -25.64 8.20
N SER A 190 19.21 -24.85 7.40
CA SER A 190 19.38 -24.85 5.93
C SER A 190 20.59 -24.00 5.51
N ASP A 191 21.67 -24.66 5.05
CA ASP A 191 22.90 -24.01 4.58
C ASP A 191 22.78 -23.29 3.23
N SER A 192 21.68 -23.49 2.48
CA SER A 192 21.45 -22.86 1.16
C SER A 192 20.10 -22.11 1.09
N PRO A 193 20.01 -20.96 0.38
CA PRO A 193 18.76 -20.21 0.21
C PRO A 193 17.64 -21.00 -0.48
N GLU A 194 18.02 -21.92 -1.38
CA GLU A 194 17.13 -22.80 -2.15
C GLU A 194 16.50 -23.83 -1.22
N LYS A 195 17.34 -24.56 -0.46
CA LYS A 195 16.84 -25.57 0.49
C LYS A 195 16.03 -24.94 1.61
N LYS A 196 16.39 -23.72 2.02
CA LYS A 196 15.59 -22.90 2.95
C LYS A 196 14.23 -22.53 2.35
N ASN A 197 14.16 -22.18 1.06
CA ASN A 197 12.90 -21.93 0.35
C ASN A 197 12.04 -23.19 0.21
N GLU A 198 12.61 -24.35 -0.12
CA GLU A 198 11.88 -25.62 -0.15
C GLU A 198 11.22 -25.92 1.20
N ASN A 199 11.99 -25.83 2.29
CA ASN A 199 11.50 -26.11 3.63
C ASN A 199 10.42 -25.10 4.09
N ILE A 200 10.52 -23.82 3.69
CA ILE A 200 9.46 -22.82 3.89
C ILE A 200 8.19 -23.21 3.12
N ASN A 201 8.31 -23.65 1.87
CA ASN A 201 7.17 -24.03 1.04
C ASN A 201 6.45 -25.28 1.58
N GLU A 202 7.19 -26.29 2.04
CA GLU A 202 6.62 -27.45 2.73
C GLU A 202 5.91 -27.06 4.03
N LEU A 203 6.51 -26.16 4.83
CA LEU A 203 5.88 -25.59 6.03
C LEU A 203 4.55 -24.89 5.70
N MET A 204 4.46 -24.15 4.59
CA MET A 204 3.20 -23.55 4.13
C MET A 204 2.15 -24.61 3.77
N LYS A 205 2.53 -25.69 3.05
CA LYS A 205 1.64 -26.82 2.74
C LYS A 205 1.12 -27.50 4.00
N ILE A 206 1.95 -27.65 5.04
CA ILE A 206 1.56 -28.25 6.33
C ILE A 206 0.45 -27.43 7.00
N TYR A 207 0.57 -26.09 7.00
CA TYR A 207 -0.50 -25.23 7.50
C TYR A 207 -1.79 -25.35 6.67
N ASP A 208 -1.71 -25.34 5.33
CA ASP A 208 -2.89 -25.48 4.47
C ASP A 208 -3.60 -26.85 4.64
N LYS A 209 -2.82 -27.94 4.75
CA LYS A 209 -3.35 -29.28 5.00
C LYS A 209 -3.92 -29.39 6.44
N ARG A 210 -3.40 -28.65 7.43
CA ARG A 210 -4.02 -28.52 8.77
C ARG A 210 -5.39 -27.85 8.70
N VAL A 211 -5.52 -26.72 7.99
CA VAL A 211 -6.81 -26.03 7.79
C VAL A 211 -7.85 -26.98 7.20
N LYS A 212 -7.48 -27.70 6.13
CA LYS A 212 -8.34 -28.64 5.40
C LYS A 212 -8.97 -29.74 6.27
N TYR A 213 -8.27 -30.24 7.30
CA TYR A 213 -8.73 -31.39 8.09
C TYR A 213 -9.19 -31.07 9.52
N PHE A 214 -8.80 -29.92 10.09
CA PHE A 214 -9.07 -29.58 11.50
C PHE A 214 -9.90 -28.30 11.73
N ASN A 215 -10.20 -27.52 10.68
CA ASN A 215 -11.11 -26.36 10.74
C ASN A 215 -10.68 -25.23 11.72
N GLU A 216 -9.41 -25.13 12.07
CA GLU A 216 -8.85 -24.09 12.94
C GLU A 216 -8.38 -22.85 12.13
N LYS A 217 -9.09 -22.50 11.05
CA LYS A 217 -8.61 -21.62 9.98
C LYS A 217 -7.96 -20.31 10.48
N GLY A 218 -8.66 -19.56 11.33
CA GLY A 218 -8.15 -18.28 11.86
C GLY A 218 -6.82 -18.41 12.60
N PHE A 219 -6.73 -19.35 13.54
CA PHE A 219 -5.49 -19.62 14.29
C PHE A 219 -4.34 -20.08 13.39
N VAL A 220 -4.64 -20.99 12.46
CA VAL A 220 -3.61 -21.59 11.59
C VAL A 220 -3.06 -20.59 10.58
N LEU A 221 -3.89 -19.70 10.02
CA LEU A 221 -3.44 -18.65 9.11
C LEU A 221 -2.57 -17.60 9.81
N GLY A 222 -2.87 -17.25 11.06
CA GLY A 222 -2.04 -16.34 11.86
C GLY A 222 -0.64 -16.92 12.10
N ARG A 223 -0.56 -18.21 12.41
CA ARG A 223 0.72 -18.94 12.53
C ARG A 223 1.45 -19.10 11.20
N LYS A 224 0.72 -19.39 10.11
CA LYS A 224 1.25 -19.45 8.74
C LYS A 224 1.91 -18.13 8.33
N ALA A 225 1.22 -17.01 8.54
CA ALA A 225 1.73 -15.68 8.26
C ALA A 225 2.95 -15.33 9.12
N THR A 226 2.92 -15.68 10.41
CA THR A 226 4.04 -15.48 11.34
C THR A 226 5.30 -16.21 10.87
N ALA A 227 5.19 -17.50 10.53
CA ALA A 227 6.32 -18.29 10.04
C ALA A 227 6.83 -17.79 8.68
N TRP A 228 5.92 -17.50 7.74
CA TRP A 228 6.27 -16.95 6.42
C TRP A 228 7.05 -15.64 6.53
N LEU A 229 6.53 -14.68 7.30
CA LEU A 229 7.19 -13.39 7.50
C LEU A 229 8.53 -13.55 8.25
N LYS A 230 8.61 -14.39 9.29
CA LYS A 230 9.86 -14.70 10.01
C LYS A 230 10.97 -15.15 9.06
N TYR A 231 10.69 -16.11 8.18
CA TYR A 231 11.73 -16.78 7.38
C TYR A 231 11.96 -16.19 5.97
N LYS A 232 11.02 -15.40 5.44
CA LYS A 232 11.24 -14.61 4.23
C LYS A 232 11.89 -13.26 4.51
N LEU A 233 11.50 -12.56 5.58
CA LEU A 233 12.03 -11.23 5.94
C LEU A 233 13.21 -11.30 6.94
N GLU A 234 13.90 -12.44 7.02
CA GLU A 234 15.01 -12.64 7.95
C GLU A 234 16.24 -11.80 7.57
N ASN A 235 16.90 -11.19 8.56
CA ASN A 235 18.07 -10.33 8.34
C ASN A 235 19.19 -11.09 7.60
N GLY A 236 19.70 -10.49 6.52
CA GLY A 236 20.70 -11.10 5.64
C GLY A 236 20.12 -11.73 4.37
N ARG A 237 18.79 -11.76 4.20
CA ARG A 237 18.15 -12.15 2.94
C ARG A 237 17.91 -10.91 2.07
N GLU A 238 18.70 -10.75 1.02
CA GLU A 238 18.39 -9.78 -0.04
C GLU A 238 17.19 -10.31 -0.84
N LEU A 239 16.10 -9.55 -0.82
CA LEU A 239 14.90 -9.80 -1.64
C LEU A 239 14.84 -8.75 -2.74
N GLU A 240 14.58 -9.18 -3.98
CA GLU A 240 14.18 -8.22 -5.01
C GLU A 240 12.85 -7.56 -4.63
N ASN A 241 12.62 -6.32 -5.09
CA ASN A 241 11.39 -5.56 -4.80
C ASN A 241 10.10 -6.34 -5.13
N GLY A 242 10.15 -7.23 -6.12
CA GLY A 242 9.05 -8.15 -6.46
C GLY A 242 8.79 -9.22 -5.39
N GLU A 243 9.82 -9.94 -4.94
CA GLU A 243 9.66 -10.96 -3.89
C GLU A 243 9.34 -10.35 -2.53
N LEU A 244 9.90 -9.17 -2.22
CA LEU A 244 9.53 -8.41 -1.01
C LEU A 244 8.05 -8.02 -1.02
N LYS A 245 7.56 -7.48 -2.14
CA LYS A 245 6.13 -7.17 -2.34
C LYS A 245 5.26 -8.41 -2.14
N GLU A 246 5.54 -9.50 -2.87
CA GLU A 246 4.75 -10.74 -2.80
C GLU A 246 4.75 -11.34 -1.39
N THR A 247 5.91 -11.31 -0.72
CA THR A 247 6.08 -11.76 0.67
C THR A 247 5.17 -10.98 1.61
N LEU A 248 5.16 -9.65 1.49
CA LEU A 248 4.34 -8.75 2.32
C LEU A 248 2.85 -8.92 2.02
N THR A 249 2.45 -9.06 0.75
CA THR A 249 1.06 -9.32 0.35
C THR A 249 0.55 -10.64 0.94
N LYS A 250 1.30 -11.75 0.80
CA LYS A 250 0.91 -13.05 1.40
C LYS A 250 0.78 -13.00 2.92
N GLY A 251 1.72 -12.32 3.60
CA GLY A 251 1.63 -12.13 5.06
C GLY A 251 0.44 -11.25 5.46
N TYR A 252 0.16 -10.19 4.71
CA TYR A 252 -1.00 -9.32 4.90
C TYR A 252 -2.31 -10.08 4.72
N ASP A 253 -2.50 -10.78 3.61
CA ASP A 253 -3.73 -11.51 3.29
C ASP A 253 -4.02 -12.60 4.33
N TRP A 254 -3.02 -13.38 4.74
CA TRP A 254 -3.19 -14.42 5.76
C TRP A 254 -3.40 -13.86 7.17
N THR A 255 -2.83 -12.70 7.53
CA THR A 255 -3.15 -12.06 8.82
C THR A 255 -4.54 -11.42 8.82
N ASN A 256 -4.95 -10.78 7.71
CA ASN A 256 -6.30 -10.26 7.52
C ASN A 256 -7.37 -11.36 7.61
N GLU A 257 -7.17 -12.48 6.92
CA GLU A 257 -8.06 -13.63 6.97
C GLU A 257 -8.02 -14.34 8.34
N SER A 258 -6.85 -14.38 8.99
CA SER A 258 -6.72 -14.86 10.38
C SER A 258 -7.57 -14.06 11.36
N ILE A 259 -7.57 -12.73 11.25
CA ILE A 259 -8.39 -11.83 12.07
C ILE A 259 -9.89 -12.03 11.79
N ALA A 260 -10.28 -12.09 10.52
CA ALA A 260 -11.68 -12.23 10.11
C ALA A 260 -12.31 -13.57 10.56
N GLU A 261 -11.54 -14.66 10.51
CA GLU A 261 -11.96 -16.00 10.96
C GLU A 261 -11.80 -16.21 12.48
N GLY A 262 -10.83 -15.53 13.09
CA GLY A 262 -10.48 -15.69 14.51
C GLY A 262 -11.32 -14.87 15.48
N GLY A 263 -11.73 -13.65 15.10
CA GLY A 263 -12.39 -12.73 16.01
C GLY A 263 -11.56 -12.50 17.27
N SER A 264 -12.19 -12.44 18.45
CA SER A 264 -11.49 -12.24 19.74
C SER A 264 -10.57 -13.40 20.16
N LYS A 265 -10.53 -14.49 19.39
CA LYS A 265 -9.59 -15.61 19.56
C LYS A 265 -8.30 -15.43 18.74
N THR A 266 -8.17 -14.32 18.00
CA THR A 266 -6.95 -13.98 17.27
C THR A 266 -5.80 -13.72 18.25
N GLU A 267 -4.64 -14.30 17.96
CA GLU A 267 -3.46 -14.14 18.82
C GLU A 267 -2.87 -12.73 18.67
N LEU A 268 -2.61 -12.04 19.78
CA LEU A 268 -2.20 -10.62 19.79
C LEU A 268 -1.03 -10.27 18.84
N PRO A 269 0.02 -11.11 18.65
CA PRO A 269 1.10 -10.83 17.69
C PRO A 269 0.63 -10.75 16.22
N VAL A 270 -0.47 -11.41 15.85
CA VAL A 270 -1.03 -11.37 14.48
C VAL A 270 -1.49 -9.95 14.14
N LEU A 271 -2.01 -9.19 15.11
CA LEU A 271 -2.45 -7.80 14.93
C LEU A 271 -1.26 -6.88 14.66
N VAL A 272 -0.14 -7.11 15.34
CA VAL A 272 1.12 -6.38 15.10
C VAL A 272 1.63 -6.68 13.69
N LEU A 273 1.65 -7.95 13.26
CA LEU A 273 2.08 -8.36 11.91
C LEU A 273 1.16 -7.82 10.80
N PHE A 274 -0.16 -7.80 11.03
CA PHE A 274 -1.16 -7.21 10.12
C PHE A 274 -0.89 -5.71 9.91
N MET A 275 -0.59 -4.98 10.99
CA MET A 275 -0.27 -3.56 10.91
C MET A 275 1.13 -3.28 10.32
N GLN A 276 2.12 -4.12 10.61
CA GLN A 276 3.46 -4.03 10.00
C GLN A 276 3.40 -4.25 8.48
N THR A 277 2.65 -5.27 8.02
CA THR A 277 2.46 -5.54 6.59
C THR A 277 1.61 -4.46 5.92
N SER A 278 0.51 -4.00 6.56
CA SER A 278 -0.29 -2.84 6.09
C SER A 278 0.57 -1.61 5.84
N ARG A 279 1.37 -1.20 6.84
CA ARG A 279 2.32 -0.07 6.74
C ARG A 279 3.33 -0.26 5.61
N SER A 280 3.80 -1.48 5.39
CA SER A 280 4.83 -1.76 4.40
C SER A 280 4.25 -1.75 2.98
N LEU A 281 3.07 -2.34 2.78
CA LEU A 281 2.34 -2.29 1.50
C LEU A 281 1.91 -0.86 1.13
N PHE A 282 1.47 -0.06 2.10
CA PHE A 282 1.20 1.37 1.89
C PHE A 282 2.45 2.13 1.41
N LYS A 283 3.62 1.88 2.03
CA LYS A 283 4.90 2.50 1.61
C LYS A 283 5.42 2.01 0.26
N LEU A 284 4.97 0.86 -0.22
CA LEU A 284 5.20 0.38 -1.58
C LEU A 284 4.15 0.89 -2.59
N GLY A 285 3.10 1.58 -2.14
CA GLY A 285 1.99 2.06 -2.99
C GLY A 285 0.93 1.02 -3.33
N GLU A 286 0.95 -0.14 -2.66
CA GLU A 286 0.11 -1.31 -2.99
C GLU A 286 -1.28 -1.27 -2.34
N ILE A 287 -1.42 -0.55 -1.23
CA ILE A 287 -2.72 -0.25 -0.61
C ILE A 287 -2.82 1.26 -0.34
N PRO A 288 -4.01 1.87 -0.47
CA PRO A 288 -4.22 3.29 -0.21
C PRO A 288 -4.25 3.59 1.30
N LYS A 289 -4.12 4.86 1.68
CA LYS A 289 -4.07 5.28 3.10
C LYS A 289 -5.30 4.84 3.89
N GLU A 290 -6.47 4.90 3.26
CA GLU A 290 -7.78 4.57 3.83
C GLU A 290 -7.85 3.09 4.26
N THR A 291 -7.12 2.21 3.58
CA THR A 291 -6.99 0.80 4.00
C THR A 291 -6.16 0.68 5.28
N VAL A 292 -5.09 1.45 5.44
CA VAL A 292 -4.28 1.44 6.66
C VAL A 292 -5.06 1.98 7.87
N VAL A 293 -5.86 3.04 7.66
CA VAL A 293 -6.78 3.58 8.69
C VAL A 293 -7.78 2.51 9.12
N LYS A 294 -8.50 1.92 8.17
CA LYS A 294 -9.46 0.84 8.46
C LYS A 294 -8.82 -0.36 9.18
N ASN A 295 -7.60 -0.74 8.80
CA ASN A 295 -6.88 -1.86 9.41
C ASN A 295 -6.47 -1.55 10.86
N TYR A 296 -6.11 -0.30 11.14
CA TYR A 296 -5.88 0.19 12.50
C TYR A 296 -7.17 0.13 13.34
N ASP A 297 -8.30 0.60 12.81
CA ASP A 297 -9.59 0.53 13.49
C ASP A 297 -10.02 -0.92 13.78
N ILE A 298 -9.78 -1.84 12.85
CA ILE A 298 -10.00 -3.29 13.05
C ILE A 298 -9.19 -3.80 14.25
N CYS A 299 -7.90 -3.45 14.33
CA CYS A 299 -7.05 -3.83 15.46
C CYS A 299 -7.56 -3.26 16.78
N ASN A 300 -7.89 -1.97 16.84
CA ASN A 300 -8.31 -1.31 18.08
C ASN A 300 -9.65 -1.85 18.60
N ASN A 301 -10.65 -1.97 17.73
CA ASN A 301 -11.94 -2.54 18.10
C ASN A 301 -11.79 -3.99 18.60
N LEU A 302 -10.89 -4.77 17.98
CA LEU A 302 -10.62 -6.12 18.43
C LEU A 302 -9.87 -6.17 19.76
N LEU A 303 -8.84 -5.35 19.96
CA LEU A 303 -8.09 -5.27 21.22
C LEU A 303 -9.00 -4.87 22.39
N ASN A 304 -9.88 -3.88 22.19
CA ASN A 304 -10.89 -3.48 23.17
C ASN A 304 -11.90 -4.62 23.45
N THR A 305 -12.24 -5.43 22.46
CA THR A 305 -13.11 -6.61 22.62
C THR A 305 -12.40 -7.70 23.44
N ILE A 306 -11.15 -8.03 23.10
CA ILE A 306 -10.34 -9.02 23.82
C ILE A 306 -10.07 -8.58 25.27
N GLN A 307 -9.92 -7.27 25.51
CA GLN A 307 -9.77 -6.66 26.84
C GLN A 307 -11.06 -6.80 27.67
N ALA A 308 -12.23 -6.57 27.07
CA ALA A 308 -13.51 -6.75 27.75
C ALA A 308 -13.87 -8.23 28.03
N GLU A 309 -13.26 -9.17 27.30
CA GLU A 309 -13.45 -10.62 27.45
C GLU A 309 -12.44 -11.28 28.42
N THR A 310 -11.60 -10.52 29.16
CA THR A 310 -10.55 -11.13 29.99
C THR A 310 -10.28 -10.43 31.32
N GLU A 311 -10.12 -11.24 32.38
CA GLU A 311 -9.71 -10.83 33.73
C GLU A 311 -8.24 -11.18 34.02
N GLU A 312 -7.48 -11.64 33.02
CA GLU A 312 -6.11 -12.12 33.20
C GLU A 312 -5.09 -10.98 33.10
N GLU A 313 -4.53 -10.54 34.24
CA GLU A 313 -3.59 -9.42 34.35
C GLU A 313 -2.40 -9.49 33.37
N SER A 314 -1.82 -10.68 33.15
CA SER A 314 -0.76 -10.90 32.16
C SER A 314 -1.22 -10.58 30.74
N LYS A 315 -2.41 -11.06 30.36
CA LYS A 315 -3.01 -10.80 29.05
C LYS A 315 -3.43 -9.33 28.88
N LEU A 316 -3.95 -8.69 29.93
CA LEU A 316 -4.24 -7.24 29.94
C LEU A 316 -2.96 -6.43 29.70
N SER A 317 -1.86 -6.79 30.38
CA SER A 317 -0.56 -6.17 30.17
C SER A 317 -0.01 -6.39 28.74
N ASP A 318 -0.27 -7.54 28.10
CA ASP A 318 0.17 -7.80 26.72
C ASP A 318 -0.72 -7.13 25.66
N ILE A 319 -2.03 -6.97 25.93
CA ILE A 319 -2.94 -6.16 25.10
C ILE A 319 -2.43 -4.72 25.02
N GLU A 320 -2.03 -4.12 26.15
CA GLU A 320 -1.58 -2.72 26.20
C GLU A 320 -0.26 -2.51 25.42
N LYS A 321 0.71 -3.43 25.57
CA LYS A 321 1.94 -3.42 24.76
C LYS A 321 1.64 -3.48 23.26
N VAL A 322 0.60 -4.24 22.87
CA VAL A 322 0.19 -4.40 21.47
C VAL A 322 -0.59 -3.19 20.94
N LYS A 323 -1.40 -2.50 21.77
CA LYS A 323 -2.00 -1.20 21.45
C LYS A 323 -0.91 -0.16 21.11
N VAL A 324 0.03 0.05 22.04
CA VAL A 324 1.15 0.99 21.85
C VAL A 324 1.98 0.67 20.60
N ALA A 325 2.28 -0.61 20.34
CA ALA A 325 3.00 -1.02 19.13
C ALA A 325 2.21 -0.70 17.85
N ILE A 326 0.90 -0.94 17.83
CA ILE A 326 0.03 -0.73 16.67
C ILE A 326 -0.20 0.77 16.41
N GLU A 327 -0.34 1.58 17.45
CA GLU A 327 -0.33 3.05 17.39
C GLU A 327 0.98 3.61 16.83
N GLU A 328 2.11 3.07 17.28
CA GLU A 328 3.43 3.48 16.78
C GLU A 328 3.58 3.14 15.28
N ILE A 329 3.18 1.94 14.88
CA ILE A 329 3.18 1.50 13.48
C ILE A 329 2.26 2.40 12.63
N PHE A 330 1.02 2.61 13.06
CA PHE A 330 0.05 3.44 12.34
C PHE A 330 0.54 4.89 12.22
N SER A 331 0.98 5.50 13.32
CA SER A 331 1.52 6.85 13.32
C SER A 331 2.78 7.00 12.46
N LYS A 332 3.64 5.96 12.40
CA LYS A 332 4.86 5.94 11.56
C LYS A 332 4.61 5.39 10.15
N SER A 333 3.35 5.25 9.72
CA SER A 333 2.98 4.85 8.36
C SER A 333 3.00 6.03 7.37
N GLY A 334 2.43 7.17 7.78
CA GLY A 334 2.09 8.30 6.90
C GLY A 334 0.66 8.27 6.36
N ALA A 335 -0.16 7.30 6.77
CA ALA A 335 -1.54 7.13 6.32
C ALA A 335 -2.62 7.69 7.26
N ALA A 336 -2.25 8.07 8.49
CA ALA A 336 -3.21 8.47 9.53
C ALA A 336 -3.88 9.82 9.20
N ASP A 337 -5.22 9.82 9.20
CA ASP A 337 -6.05 11.01 8.99
C ASP A 337 -6.57 11.62 10.30
N CYS A 338 -7.32 12.72 10.19
CA CYS A 338 -7.75 13.49 11.35
C CYS A 338 -8.87 12.84 12.17
N GLU A 339 -9.70 11.98 11.59
CA GLU A 339 -10.73 11.29 12.36
C GLU A 339 -10.07 10.21 13.22
N ALA A 340 -9.20 9.40 12.61
CA ALA A 340 -8.41 8.40 13.32
C ALA A 340 -7.52 9.05 14.41
N LEU A 341 -6.73 10.08 14.07
CA LEU A 341 -5.83 10.70 15.04
C LEU A 341 -6.56 11.37 16.22
N VAL A 342 -7.75 11.95 16.01
CA VAL A 342 -8.56 12.49 17.12
C VAL A 342 -9.11 11.37 18.00
N ASN A 343 -9.62 10.28 17.41
CA ASN A 343 -10.15 9.13 18.16
C ASN A 343 -9.07 8.45 19.03
N ILE A 344 -7.81 8.43 18.57
CA ILE A 344 -6.66 7.91 19.33
C ILE A 344 -6.25 8.88 20.45
N PHE A 345 -5.98 10.13 20.07
CA PHE A 345 -5.27 11.04 20.95
C PHE A 345 -6.16 11.78 21.95
N THR A 346 -7.49 11.80 21.78
CA THR A 346 -8.39 12.41 22.77
C THR A 346 -8.31 11.73 24.15
N PRO A 347 -8.52 10.40 24.29
CA PRO A 347 -8.38 9.75 25.61
C PRO A 347 -6.95 9.82 26.15
N GLN A 348 -5.92 9.67 25.29
CA GLN A 348 -4.53 9.79 25.72
C GLN A 348 -4.20 11.20 26.22
N PHE A 349 -4.75 12.26 25.61
CA PHE A 349 -4.62 13.63 26.10
C PHE A 349 -5.36 13.82 27.43
N ASP A 350 -6.55 13.25 27.60
CA ASP A 350 -7.26 13.34 28.87
C ASP A 350 -6.47 12.75 30.05
N GLU A 351 -5.65 11.73 29.81
CA GLU A 351 -4.74 11.15 30.79
C GLU A 351 -3.41 11.93 30.91
N ASN A 352 -2.84 12.40 29.80
CA ASN A 352 -1.47 12.94 29.71
C ASN A 352 -1.39 14.46 29.47
N LYS A 353 -2.47 15.21 29.71
CA LYS A 353 -2.58 16.69 29.54
C LYS A 353 -1.66 17.55 30.42
N ASP A 354 -0.81 16.93 31.24
CA ASP A 354 0.21 17.60 32.05
C ASP A 354 1.65 17.23 31.60
N ASP A 355 1.81 16.31 30.64
CA ASP A 355 3.09 15.95 30.02
C ASP A 355 3.34 16.81 28.77
N ILE A 356 4.31 17.73 28.89
CA ILE A 356 4.70 18.67 27.84
C ILE A 356 5.24 17.96 26.59
N ASP A 357 5.98 16.86 26.75
CA ASP A 357 6.59 16.13 25.63
C ASP A 357 5.57 15.23 24.94
N PHE A 358 4.62 14.64 25.67
CA PHE A 358 3.44 14.01 25.07
C PHE A 358 2.67 15.02 24.20
N ILE A 359 2.29 16.18 24.77
CA ILE A 359 1.47 17.18 24.07
C ILE A 359 2.20 17.72 22.83
N LYS A 360 3.50 18.05 22.93
CA LYS A 360 4.30 18.48 21.76
C LYS A 360 4.33 17.42 20.67
N ASN A 361 4.58 16.16 21.02
CA ASN A 361 4.61 15.08 20.03
C ASN A 361 3.23 14.80 19.41
N MET A 362 2.14 14.96 20.17
CA MET A 362 0.77 14.85 19.68
C MET A 362 0.41 16.00 18.72
N LEU A 363 0.66 17.26 19.11
CA LEU A 363 0.41 18.44 18.28
C LEU A 363 1.22 18.43 16.99
N ARG A 364 2.47 17.93 17.01
CA ARG A 364 3.27 17.71 15.79
C ARG A 364 2.62 16.70 14.83
N ARG A 365 2.09 15.59 15.35
CA ARG A 365 1.42 14.55 14.53
C ARG A 365 0.12 15.09 13.91
N LEU A 366 -0.76 15.68 14.73
CA LEU A 366 -1.97 16.35 14.27
C LEU A 366 -1.65 17.46 13.26
N GLY A 367 -0.66 18.30 13.55
CA GLY A 367 -0.22 19.40 12.70
C GLY A 367 0.34 18.95 11.34
N ASN A 368 1.04 17.82 11.29
CA ASN A 368 1.58 17.22 10.05
C ASN A 368 0.49 16.53 9.21
N ALA A 369 -0.56 16.01 9.85
CA ALA A 369 -1.73 15.45 9.18
C ALA A 369 -2.77 16.51 8.76
N ASN A 370 -2.50 17.80 9.02
CA ASN A 370 -3.38 18.96 8.79
C ASN A 370 -4.69 18.94 9.62
N CYS A 371 -4.60 18.44 10.86
CA CYS A 371 -5.71 18.29 11.79
C CYS A 371 -5.81 19.46 12.79
N ASP A 372 -5.34 20.65 12.39
CA ASP A 372 -5.28 21.86 13.23
C ASP A 372 -6.61 22.60 13.39
N GLU A 373 -7.69 22.05 12.82
CA GLU A 373 -9.08 22.49 12.98
C GLU A 373 -9.85 21.68 14.05
N THR A 374 -9.22 20.67 14.65
CA THR A 374 -9.89 19.75 15.58
C THR A 374 -9.98 20.33 17.01
N PRO A 375 -11.04 20.02 17.79
CA PRO A 375 -11.13 20.43 19.20
C PRO A 375 -9.92 19.97 20.01
N LEU A 376 -9.46 18.73 19.81
CA LEU A 376 -8.26 18.20 20.44
C LEU A 376 -7.02 19.07 20.16
N PHE A 377 -6.80 19.50 18.91
CA PHE A 377 -5.70 20.42 18.60
C PHE A 377 -5.87 21.77 19.29
N SER A 378 -7.09 22.30 19.36
CA SER A 378 -7.42 23.53 20.11
C SER A 378 -6.99 23.42 21.58
N ASP A 379 -7.44 22.38 22.25
CA ASP A 379 -7.45 22.30 23.71
C ASP A 379 -6.06 21.88 24.22
N ALA A 380 -5.38 20.99 23.49
CA ALA A 380 -3.98 20.67 23.71
C ALA A 380 -3.03 21.83 23.39
N THR A 381 -3.39 22.70 22.44
CA THR A 381 -2.61 23.92 22.13
C THR A 381 -2.73 24.96 23.26
N GLU A 382 -3.93 25.17 23.81
CA GLU A 382 -4.08 26.00 25.01
C GLU A 382 -3.31 25.39 26.19
N ARG A 383 -3.47 24.09 26.43
CA ARG A 383 -2.82 23.42 27.56
C ARG A 383 -1.29 23.44 27.46
N LEU A 384 -0.73 23.26 26.27
CA LEU A 384 0.71 23.41 26.06
C LEU A 384 1.18 24.83 26.41
N TYR A 385 0.45 25.85 25.97
CA TYR A 385 0.81 27.25 26.22
C TYR A 385 0.69 27.65 27.70
N GLU A 386 -0.20 27.01 28.47
CA GLU A 386 -0.27 27.16 29.94
C GLU A 386 0.94 26.55 30.66
N LEU A 387 1.46 25.43 30.16
CA LEU A 387 2.56 24.67 30.78
C LEU A 387 3.95 25.18 30.36
N ASP A 388 4.12 25.49 29.07
CA ASP A 388 5.36 25.93 28.45
C ASP A 388 5.06 26.94 27.32
N PRO A 389 5.03 28.26 27.59
CA PRO A 389 4.78 29.32 26.61
C PRO A 389 6.01 29.59 25.71
N SER A 390 6.52 28.53 25.07
CA SER A 390 7.64 28.51 24.14
C SER A 390 7.23 28.83 22.70
N ALA A 391 8.22 28.98 21.80
CA ALA A 391 7.99 29.35 20.41
C ALA A 391 7.02 28.38 19.68
N GLU A 392 7.17 27.08 19.91
CA GLU A 392 6.27 26.04 19.37
C GLU A 392 4.84 26.16 19.91
N ALA A 393 4.67 26.46 21.21
CA ALA A 393 3.37 26.68 21.82
C ALA A 393 2.69 27.95 21.28
N ALA A 394 3.44 29.05 21.18
CA ALA A 394 2.98 30.30 20.58
C ALA A 394 2.60 30.11 19.10
N TYR A 395 3.39 29.37 18.33
CA TYR A 395 3.10 29.05 16.92
C TYR A 395 1.81 28.22 16.76
N ASN A 396 1.61 27.19 17.59
CA ASN A 396 0.36 26.42 17.57
C ASN A 396 -0.83 27.30 17.98
N MET A 397 -0.69 28.16 19.01
CA MET A 397 -1.71 29.15 19.37
C MET A 397 -2.00 30.12 18.22
N ALA A 398 -0.99 30.51 17.43
CA ALA A 398 -1.19 31.33 16.25
C ALA A 398 -2.08 30.61 15.22
N ARG A 399 -1.72 29.37 14.83
CA ARG A 399 -2.53 28.52 13.91
C ARG A 399 -3.98 28.41 14.38
N ARG A 400 -4.21 28.05 15.65
CA ARG A 400 -5.55 27.94 16.25
C ARG A 400 -6.37 29.22 16.07
N ASN A 401 -5.76 30.39 16.31
CA ASN A 401 -6.45 31.68 16.16
C ASN A 401 -6.67 32.08 14.69
N VAL A 402 -5.85 31.62 13.73
CA VAL A 402 -6.15 31.76 12.28
C VAL A 402 -7.43 31.00 11.90
N LYS A 403 -7.61 29.78 12.44
CA LYS A 403 -8.79 28.94 12.19
C LYS A 403 -10.05 29.49 12.86
N SER A 404 -9.96 29.94 14.12
CA SER A 404 -11.07 30.62 14.81
C SER A 404 -11.37 32.03 14.29
N ASN A 405 -10.57 32.52 13.32
CA ASN A 405 -10.68 33.84 12.71
C ASN A 405 -10.49 35.02 13.70
N ASP A 406 -9.72 34.81 14.77
CA ASP A 406 -9.23 35.87 15.66
C ASP A 406 -7.88 36.38 15.12
N THR A 407 -7.96 37.31 14.16
CA THR A 407 -6.79 37.90 13.47
C THR A 407 -5.81 38.55 14.45
N GLU A 408 -6.30 39.27 15.46
CA GLU A 408 -5.45 40.00 16.41
C GLU A 408 -4.66 39.05 17.32
N ARG A 409 -5.30 37.99 17.84
CA ARG A 409 -4.58 36.97 18.61
C ARG A 409 -3.63 36.17 17.75
N ALA A 410 -4.03 35.77 16.54
CA ALA A 410 -3.14 35.08 15.60
C ALA A 410 -1.87 35.91 15.32
N LYS A 411 -2.04 37.21 15.04
CA LYS A 411 -0.96 38.17 14.81
C LYS A 411 0.01 38.24 15.99
N LYS A 412 -0.51 38.41 17.21
CA LYS A 412 0.28 38.44 18.45
C LYS A 412 1.05 37.13 18.67
N TYR A 413 0.40 35.98 18.50
CA TYR A 413 1.03 34.68 18.76
C TYR A 413 2.08 34.30 17.71
N TYR A 414 1.89 34.66 16.44
CA TYR A 414 2.95 34.54 15.43
C TYR A 414 4.16 35.43 15.77
N GLN A 415 3.93 36.68 16.20
CA GLN A 415 5.00 37.58 16.62
C GLN A 415 5.81 36.99 17.77
N GLN A 416 5.15 36.51 18.82
CA GLN A 416 5.78 35.83 19.94
C GLN A 416 6.59 34.60 19.49
N ALA A 417 6.05 33.76 18.60
CA ALA A 417 6.77 32.60 18.06
C ALA A 417 8.04 33.01 17.31
N MET A 418 7.96 34.03 16.44
CA MET A 418 9.10 34.54 15.68
C MET A 418 10.15 35.27 16.54
N GLU A 419 9.76 35.80 17.71
CA GLU A 419 10.66 36.43 18.68
C GLU A 419 11.35 35.41 19.61
N GLN A 420 10.70 34.27 19.89
CA GLN A 420 11.22 33.22 20.77
C GLN A 420 12.00 32.12 20.03
N GLU A 421 11.77 31.91 18.73
CA GLU A 421 12.38 30.80 18.00
C GLU A 421 13.89 30.98 17.77
N THR A 422 14.64 29.89 17.93
CA THR A 422 16.10 29.83 17.78
C THR A 422 16.55 28.88 16.68
N ASP A 423 15.74 27.90 16.29
CA ASP A 423 15.98 27.09 15.09
C ASP A 423 15.64 27.89 13.82
N LYS A 424 16.55 27.85 12.84
CA LYS A 424 16.43 28.65 11.62
C LYS A 424 15.40 28.12 10.64
N GLU A 425 15.22 26.80 10.54
CA GLU A 425 14.23 26.20 9.63
C GLU A 425 12.82 26.42 10.18
N LEU A 426 12.62 26.29 11.49
CA LEU A 426 11.37 26.66 12.16
C LEU A 426 11.07 28.16 12.03
N LEU A 427 12.04 29.04 12.28
CA LEU A 427 11.87 30.48 12.12
C LEU A 427 11.55 30.87 10.66
N ALA A 428 12.18 30.22 9.67
CA ALA A 428 11.84 30.41 8.26
C ALA A 428 10.40 29.99 7.96
N LYS A 429 9.94 28.86 8.51
CA LYS A 429 8.55 28.41 8.42
C LYS A 429 7.58 29.41 9.06
N TYR A 430 7.90 29.92 10.25
CA TYR A 430 7.05 30.90 10.96
C TYR A 430 6.96 32.22 10.19
N TYR A 431 8.06 32.69 9.59
CA TYR A 431 8.06 33.84 8.69
C TYR A 431 7.22 33.62 7.42
N TYR A 432 7.25 32.41 6.84
CA TYR A 432 6.40 32.06 5.71
C TYR A 432 4.91 32.04 6.08
N GLU A 433 4.52 31.31 7.12
CA GLU A 433 3.10 31.15 7.50
C GLU A 433 2.49 32.45 8.02
N TYR A 434 3.24 33.28 8.75
CA TYR A 434 2.79 34.63 9.10
C TYR A 434 2.65 35.51 7.85
N GLY A 435 3.57 35.44 6.89
CA GLY A 435 3.46 36.14 5.60
C GLY A 435 2.20 35.73 4.82
N LEU A 436 1.89 34.42 4.79
CA LEU A 436 0.68 33.87 4.18
C LEU A 436 -0.59 34.34 4.90
N PHE A 437 -0.59 34.32 6.24
CA PHE A 437 -1.68 34.83 7.07
C PHE A 437 -1.98 36.31 6.78
N ILE A 438 -0.96 37.17 6.77
CA ILE A 438 -1.12 38.61 6.46
C ILE A 438 -1.63 38.83 5.02
N PHE A 439 -1.18 38.02 4.04
CA PHE A 439 -1.69 38.06 2.67
C PHE A 439 -3.18 37.68 2.60
N ALA A 440 -3.57 36.59 3.28
CA ALA A 440 -4.91 36.01 3.20
C ALA A 440 -5.97 36.71 4.05
N LYS A 441 -5.60 37.28 5.21
CA LYS A 441 -6.54 37.87 6.19
C LYS A 441 -6.54 39.40 6.23
N GLU A 442 -5.38 40.03 6.06
CA GLU A 442 -5.25 41.51 6.09
C GLU A 442 -5.06 42.13 4.71
N HIS A 443 -4.71 41.32 3.70
CA HIS A 443 -4.35 41.75 2.35
C HIS A 443 -3.21 42.80 2.29
N ALA A 444 -2.40 42.90 3.36
CA ALA A 444 -1.32 43.87 3.48
C ALA A 444 -0.07 43.41 2.70
N LEU A 445 -0.14 43.51 1.36
CA LEU A 445 0.82 42.97 0.40
C LEU A 445 2.30 43.30 0.71
N GLN A 446 2.58 44.51 1.22
CA GLN A 446 3.94 44.94 1.57
C GLN A 446 4.47 44.23 2.82
N GLU A 447 3.64 44.05 3.86
CA GLU A 447 4.02 43.32 5.07
C GLU A 447 4.18 41.82 4.74
N ALA A 448 3.19 41.21 4.09
CA ALA A 448 3.23 39.80 3.68
C ALA A 448 4.50 39.44 2.91
N ARG A 449 4.88 40.26 1.91
CA ARG A 449 6.13 40.10 1.15
C ARG A 449 7.36 40.23 2.05
N SER A 450 7.37 41.18 2.99
CA SER A 450 8.51 41.39 3.88
C SER A 450 8.81 40.13 4.69
N TYR A 451 7.76 39.47 5.21
CA TYR A 451 7.89 38.22 5.95
C TYR A 451 8.22 37.01 5.05
N ALA A 452 7.59 36.88 3.89
CA ALA A 452 7.96 35.87 2.90
C ALA A 452 9.44 36.03 2.44
N ARG A 453 9.98 37.25 2.38
CA ARG A 453 11.40 37.49 2.13
C ARG A 453 12.28 37.10 3.31
N LYS A 454 11.93 37.39 4.57
CA LYS A 454 12.69 36.91 5.74
C LYS A 454 12.83 35.38 5.75
N ALA A 455 11.80 34.66 5.31
CA ALA A 455 11.86 33.20 5.12
C ALA A 455 12.90 32.80 4.05
N LEU A 456 12.99 33.54 2.94
CA LEU A 456 13.97 33.31 1.87
C LEU A 456 15.40 33.80 2.20
N ASP A 457 15.54 34.81 3.06
CA ASP A 457 16.84 35.28 3.56
C ASP A 457 17.52 34.21 4.44
N ILE A 458 16.72 33.32 5.06
CA ILE A 458 17.20 32.10 5.72
C ILE A 458 17.33 30.94 4.72
N LYS A 459 16.26 30.67 3.94
CA LYS A 459 16.11 29.48 3.09
C LYS A 459 15.80 29.89 1.64
N SER A 460 16.85 30.21 0.87
CA SER A 460 16.75 30.87 -0.44
C SER A 460 16.00 30.12 -1.55
N ASN A 461 15.75 28.82 -1.35
CA ASN A 461 14.99 27.92 -2.23
C ASN A 461 13.66 27.43 -1.62
N TYR A 462 13.16 28.05 -0.54
CA TYR A 462 11.87 27.69 0.08
C TYR A 462 10.73 27.96 -0.91
N CYS A 463 10.12 26.90 -1.46
CA CYS A 463 9.34 27.05 -2.69
C CYS A 463 7.96 27.66 -2.42
N GLU A 464 7.38 27.39 -1.25
CA GLU A 464 6.12 27.95 -0.79
C GLU A 464 6.22 29.46 -0.54
N ALA A 465 7.35 29.93 0.00
CA ALA A 465 7.65 31.36 0.14
C ALA A 465 7.90 32.04 -1.21
N LEU A 466 8.49 31.34 -2.19
CA LEU A 466 8.61 31.83 -3.57
C LEU A 466 7.26 31.93 -4.27
N MET A 467 6.40 30.92 -4.11
CA MET A 467 5.02 30.91 -4.62
C MET A 467 4.22 32.08 -4.03
N LEU A 468 4.27 32.26 -2.71
CA LEU A 468 3.59 33.34 -1.99
C LEU A 468 3.99 34.74 -2.51
N ILE A 469 5.28 35.01 -2.77
CA ILE A 469 5.69 36.29 -3.35
C ILE A 469 5.17 36.45 -4.79
N GLY A 470 5.15 35.38 -5.58
CA GLY A 470 4.52 35.38 -6.91
C GLY A 470 3.04 35.78 -6.85
N GLU A 471 2.27 35.20 -5.92
CA GLU A 471 0.85 35.52 -5.73
C GLU A 471 0.62 36.93 -5.16
N ILE A 472 1.46 37.39 -4.24
CA ILE A 472 1.44 38.78 -3.75
C ILE A 472 1.65 39.77 -4.91
N TYR A 473 2.49 39.44 -5.90
CA TYR A 473 2.70 40.28 -7.08
C TYR A 473 1.57 40.18 -8.12
N VAL A 474 0.86 39.06 -8.21
CA VAL A 474 -0.42 38.98 -8.94
C VAL A 474 -1.50 39.84 -8.28
N ALA A 475 -1.60 39.82 -6.94
CA ALA A 475 -2.52 40.71 -6.24
C ALA A 475 -2.14 42.19 -6.45
N ALA A 476 -0.84 42.50 -6.38
CA ALA A 476 -0.32 43.86 -6.57
C ALA A 476 -0.62 44.45 -7.96
N SER A 477 -0.62 43.65 -9.03
CA SER A 477 -0.82 44.18 -10.40
C SER A 477 -2.18 44.83 -10.62
N HIS A 478 -3.19 44.47 -9.82
CA HIS A 478 -4.53 45.05 -9.87
C HIS A 478 -4.58 46.49 -9.37
N SER A 479 -3.68 46.87 -8.45
CA SER A 479 -3.63 48.19 -7.79
C SER A 479 -2.32 48.94 -8.04
N PHE A 480 -1.45 48.43 -8.90
CA PHE A 480 -0.17 49.05 -9.22
C PHE A 480 -0.37 50.35 -10.01
N GLY A 481 0.19 51.45 -9.48
CA GLY A 481 0.19 52.74 -10.14
C GLY A 481 1.14 52.74 -11.35
N GLY A 482 0.58 53.04 -12.52
CA GLY A 482 1.27 53.05 -13.80
C GLY A 482 0.27 52.91 -14.95
N ASP A 483 0.75 52.90 -16.18
CA ASP A 483 -0.08 52.52 -17.33
C ASP A 483 -0.22 50.99 -17.46
N ASP A 484 -1.01 50.53 -18.43
CA ASP A 484 -1.30 49.10 -18.58
C ASP A 484 -0.09 48.27 -19.03
N PHE A 485 0.92 48.91 -19.64
CA PHE A 485 2.21 48.25 -19.92
C PHE A 485 3.02 48.06 -18.64
N GLU A 486 3.08 49.07 -17.78
CA GLU A 486 3.76 48.99 -16.49
C GLU A 486 3.09 47.95 -15.57
N LYS A 487 1.76 47.86 -15.55
CA LYS A 487 1.04 46.77 -14.85
C LYS A 487 1.37 45.40 -15.44
N ALA A 488 1.36 45.26 -16.77
CA ALA A 488 1.69 44.00 -17.42
C ALA A 488 3.15 43.56 -17.15
N SER A 489 4.08 44.50 -16.97
CA SER A 489 5.49 44.20 -16.67
C SER A 489 5.70 43.41 -15.38
N ILE A 490 4.76 43.50 -14.42
CA ILE A 490 4.79 42.78 -13.15
C ILE A 490 4.70 41.27 -13.38
N PHE A 491 3.99 40.82 -14.41
CA PHE A 491 3.86 39.39 -14.70
C PHE A 491 5.19 38.74 -15.09
N TRP A 492 6.17 39.49 -15.62
CA TRP A 492 7.54 38.98 -15.79
C TRP A 492 8.16 38.57 -14.45
N LEU A 493 7.99 39.40 -13.42
CA LEU A 493 8.52 39.15 -12.07
C LEU A 493 7.74 38.05 -11.35
N VAL A 494 6.41 38.02 -11.50
CA VAL A 494 5.55 36.91 -11.05
C VAL A 494 6.08 35.57 -11.59
N VAL A 495 6.36 35.51 -12.90
CA VAL A 495 6.91 34.32 -13.54
C VAL A 495 8.34 34.02 -13.07
N ASP A 496 9.20 35.02 -12.80
CA ASP A 496 10.53 34.76 -12.21
C ASP A 496 10.44 34.06 -10.84
N TYR A 497 9.49 34.44 -9.99
CA TYR A 497 9.29 33.80 -8.69
C TYR A 497 8.74 32.37 -8.82
N PHE A 498 7.80 32.13 -9.73
CA PHE A 498 7.32 30.78 -9.99
C PHE A 498 8.37 29.89 -10.70
N GLU A 499 9.19 30.42 -11.61
CA GLU A 499 10.29 29.66 -12.24
C GLU A 499 11.36 29.26 -11.21
N ARG A 500 11.59 30.09 -10.18
CA ARG A 500 12.41 29.72 -9.02
C ARG A 500 11.73 28.63 -8.18
N ALA A 501 10.44 28.77 -7.87
CA ALA A 501 9.69 27.77 -7.10
C ALA A 501 9.67 26.39 -7.80
N ARG A 502 9.54 26.39 -9.14
CA ARG A 502 9.56 25.19 -10.01
C ARG A 502 10.86 24.38 -9.95
N SER A 503 11.94 24.94 -9.40
CA SER A 503 13.19 24.20 -9.18
C SER A 503 13.15 23.22 -8.00
N ASN A 504 12.17 23.35 -7.10
CA ASN A 504 11.88 22.35 -6.06
C ASN A 504 10.78 21.39 -6.57
N PRO A 505 10.98 20.05 -6.50
CA PRO A 505 9.95 19.05 -6.79
C PRO A 505 8.59 19.32 -6.15
N ASP A 506 8.55 19.75 -4.88
CA ASP A 506 7.33 19.87 -4.08
C ASP A 506 6.36 20.91 -4.67
N CYS A 507 6.89 22.02 -5.21
CA CYS A 507 6.09 23.06 -5.88
C CYS A 507 6.07 22.92 -7.41
N ALA A 508 6.72 21.92 -8.00
CA ALA A 508 7.01 21.91 -9.44
C ALA A 508 5.75 21.92 -10.34
N VAL A 509 4.69 21.22 -9.93
CA VAL A 509 3.43 21.11 -10.69
C VAL A 509 2.64 22.42 -10.64
N ASP A 510 2.43 22.97 -9.43
CA ASP A 510 1.68 24.20 -9.24
C ASP A 510 2.41 25.41 -9.83
N ALA A 511 3.72 25.50 -9.61
CA ALA A 511 4.55 26.54 -10.23
C ALA A 511 4.46 26.47 -11.76
N SER A 512 4.56 25.29 -12.37
CA SER A 512 4.40 25.11 -13.84
C SER A 512 3.03 25.59 -14.34
N THR A 513 1.97 25.29 -13.58
CA THR A 513 0.60 25.76 -13.84
C THR A 513 0.51 27.28 -13.78
N LYS A 514 0.98 27.90 -12.69
CA LYS A 514 0.99 29.37 -12.53
C LYS A 514 1.83 30.06 -13.61
N ILE A 515 3.00 29.51 -13.98
CA ILE A 515 3.85 30.04 -15.07
C ILE A 515 3.08 30.11 -16.39
N ARG A 516 2.48 28.99 -16.82
CA ARG A 516 1.64 28.94 -18.03
C ARG A 516 0.51 29.96 -17.96
N ASP A 517 -0.16 30.01 -16.82
CA ASP A 517 -1.38 30.80 -16.65
C ASP A 517 -1.11 32.31 -16.54
N TYR A 518 0.09 32.74 -16.13
CA TYR A 518 0.48 34.15 -16.06
C TYR A 518 1.35 34.67 -17.22
N ARG A 519 2.09 33.82 -17.95
CA ARG A 519 2.84 34.22 -19.16
C ARG A 519 1.97 34.95 -20.19
N LYS A 520 0.69 34.58 -20.29
CA LYS A 520 -0.31 35.19 -21.20
C LYS A 520 -0.65 36.66 -20.90
N TYR A 521 -0.20 37.20 -19.77
CA TYR A 521 -0.35 38.63 -19.40
C TYR A 521 0.96 39.42 -19.54
N PHE A 522 1.99 38.87 -20.20
CA PHE A 522 3.19 39.63 -20.54
C PHE A 522 2.86 40.83 -21.46
N PRO A 523 3.58 41.96 -21.36
CA PRO A 523 3.38 43.10 -22.24
C PRO A 523 3.58 42.76 -23.72
N ASN A 524 2.85 43.44 -24.60
CA ASN A 524 2.98 43.25 -26.05
C ASN A 524 4.39 43.63 -26.56
N LYS A 525 4.94 42.83 -27.48
CA LYS A 525 6.28 43.00 -28.08
C LYS A 525 6.45 44.29 -28.90
N GLU A 526 5.39 44.75 -29.57
CA GLU A 526 5.39 45.98 -30.35
C GLU A 526 5.40 47.21 -29.44
N GLU A 527 4.55 47.24 -28.41
CA GLU A 527 4.51 48.29 -27.39
C GLU A 527 5.85 48.36 -26.61
N ALA A 528 6.42 47.22 -26.26
CA ALA A 528 7.75 47.16 -25.65
C ALA A 528 8.84 47.75 -26.56
N PHE A 529 8.78 47.47 -27.87
CA PHE A 529 9.71 48.02 -28.86
C PHE A 529 9.59 49.54 -28.98
N PHE A 530 8.37 50.10 -29.01
CA PHE A 530 8.16 51.55 -28.97
C PHE A 530 8.73 52.18 -27.68
N ARG A 531 8.68 51.45 -26.56
CA ARG A 531 9.33 51.84 -25.28
C ARG A 531 10.84 51.54 -25.21
N SER A 532 11.47 51.22 -26.35
CA SER A 532 12.90 50.85 -26.46
C SER A 532 13.33 49.62 -25.64
N LEU A 533 12.38 48.84 -25.14
CA LEU A 533 12.61 47.58 -24.44
C LEU A 533 12.77 46.45 -25.47
N GLN A 534 13.75 45.60 -25.24
CA GLN A 534 14.09 44.48 -26.09
C GLN A 534 14.21 43.23 -25.23
N GLU A 535 13.92 42.07 -25.82
CA GLU A 535 13.96 40.77 -25.16
C GLU A 535 15.31 40.54 -24.46
N GLY A 536 15.29 40.01 -23.23
CA GLY A 536 16.50 39.79 -22.42
C GLY A 536 17.12 41.04 -21.77
N LYS A 537 16.68 42.27 -22.11
CA LYS A 537 17.04 43.46 -21.32
C LYS A 537 16.55 43.31 -19.88
N THR A 538 17.32 43.86 -18.95
CA THR A 538 16.87 44.04 -17.57
C THR A 538 15.84 45.18 -17.53
N TYR A 539 14.67 44.91 -16.99
CA TYR A 539 13.65 45.92 -16.67
C TYR A 539 13.52 46.02 -15.15
N LYS A 540 13.20 47.20 -14.63
CA LYS A 540 13.02 47.42 -13.18
C LYS A 540 11.57 47.78 -12.90
N VAL A 541 10.87 46.90 -12.18
CA VAL A 541 9.50 47.16 -11.72
C VAL A 541 9.54 48.22 -10.61
N GLY A 542 8.77 49.28 -10.78
CA GLY A 542 8.76 50.44 -9.90
C GLY A 542 8.00 50.25 -8.57
N GLY A 543 7.54 51.36 -8.00
CA GLY A 543 6.75 51.39 -6.78
C GLY A 543 7.44 50.74 -5.58
N TRP A 544 6.64 50.14 -4.69
CA TRP A 544 7.14 49.38 -3.53
C TRP A 544 7.75 48.02 -3.91
N ILE A 545 7.46 47.52 -5.12
CA ILE A 545 8.01 46.26 -5.64
C ILE A 545 9.54 46.42 -5.79
N ASN A 546 9.99 47.41 -6.57
CA ASN A 546 11.40 47.85 -6.63
C ASN A 546 12.39 46.71 -6.96
N GLU A 547 11.98 45.75 -7.80
CA GLU A 547 12.79 44.59 -8.23
C GLU A 547 13.14 44.64 -9.72
N SER A 548 14.16 43.87 -10.11
CA SER A 548 14.62 43.75 -11.49
C SER A 548 14.23 42.39 -12.09
N THR A 549 13.71 42.41 -13.31
CA THR A 549 13.24 41.24 -14.07
C THR A 549 13.82 41.28 -15.50
N LYS A 550 13.51 40.26 -16.31
CA LYS A 550 13.89 40.19 -17.74
C LYS A 550 12.68 40.36 -18.65
N VAL A 551 12.83 41.25 -19.63
CA VAL A 551 11.85 41.49 -20.71
C VAL A 551 11.68 40.20 -21.53
N ARG A 552 10.44 39.72 -21.62
CA ARG A 552 10.02 38.50 -22.32
C ARG A 552 8.66 38.73 -23.00
N PHE A 553 8.30 37.88 -23.96
CA PHE A 553 7.08 37.96 -24.74
C PHE A 553 6.46 36.56 -24.91
#